data_AF-A0A9D1K6N8-F1
#
_entry.id   AF-A0A9D1K6N8-F1
#
_cell.length_a   1.000
_cell.length_b   1.000
_cell.length_c   1.000
_cell.angle_alpha   90.00
_cell.angle_beta   90.00
_cell.angle_gamma   90.00
#
_symmetry.space_group_name_H-M   'P 1'
#
loop_
_entity.id
_entity.type
_entity.pdbx_description
1 polymer ?
#
loop_
_entity_poly.entity_id
_entity_poly.type
_entity_poly.pdbx_seq_one_letter_code
_entity_poly.pdbx_strand_id
1 'polypeptide(L)'
;LRAAKAELLALPKEERDRKADALSLLDILVEMSARGIQIVLPDLYASTADRFLIDAQGRILPPLSTLPGVSVAQAQQILSARQDGPFISQEEMVRRKIPKSVVEALRAGGLLAQIPQSSQISLFDL
;
A
#
# COMPACT_ATOMS: atom_id res chain seq x y z
N LEU A 1 18.42 -0.05 -0.54
CA LEU A 1 18.38 -1.52 -0.67
C LEU A 1 19.72 -2.16 -0.30
N ARG A 2 20.83 -1.93 -1.02
CA ARG A 2 22.14 -2.50 -0.67
C ARG A 2 22.65 -2.09 0.72
N ALA A 3 22.48 -0.83 1.11
CA ALA A 3 22.83 -0.35 2.45
C ALA A 3 22.02 -1.07 3.55
N ALA A 4 20.69 -1.12 3.41
CA ALA A 4 19.81 -1.86 4.33
C ALA A 4 20.19 -3.35 4.44
N LYS A 5 20.55 -4.00 3.33
CA LYS A 5 21.07 -5.38 3.36
C LYS A 5 22.38 -5.48 4.14
N ALA A 6 23.32 -4.54 3.93
CA ALA A 6 24.59 -4.52 4.65
C ALA A 6 24.39 -4.34 6.16
N GLU A 7 23.45 -3.50 6.58
CA GLU A 7 23.08 -3.32 7.99
C GLU A 7 22.56 -4.63 8.61
N LEU A 8 21.67 -5.34 7.92
CA LEU A 8 21.16 -6.63 8.38
C LEU A 8 22.24 -7.72 8.46
N LEU A 9 23.21 -7.70 7.55
CA LEU A 9 24.33 -8.65 7.56
C LEU A 9 25.35 -8.37 8.66
N ALA A 10 25.42 -7.12 9.14
CA ALA A 10 26.30 -6.71 10.23
C ALA A 10 25.77 -7.12 11.62
N LEU A 11 24.51 -7.57 11.70
CA LEU A 11 23.93 -8.05 12.95
C LEU A 11 24.58 -9.38 13.42
N PRO A 12 24.59 -9.65 14.74
CA PRO A 12 24.99 -10.96 15.25
C PRO A 12 24.21 -12.09 14.60
N LYS A 13 24.84 -13.27 14.45
CA LYS A 13 24.28 -14.42 13.74
C LYS A 13 22.85 -14.76 14.21
N GLU A 14 22.62 -14.81 15.51
CA GLU A 14 21.33 -15.13 16.12
C GLU A 14 20.21 -14.15 15.73
N GLU A 15 20.53 -12.86 15.63
CA GLU A 15 19.58 -11.84 15.21
C GLU A 15 19.35 -11.87 13.70
N ARG A 16 20.41 -12.13 12.93
CA ARG A 16 20.34 -12.30 11.49
C ARG A 16 19.46 -13.48 11.08
N ASP A 17 19.58 -14.61 11.78
CA ASP A 17 18.78 -15.81 11.52
C ASP A 17 17.28 -15.54 11.74
N ARG A 18 16.92 -14.70 12.72
CA ARG A 18 15.53 -14.24 12.92
C ARG A 18 15.02 -13.30 11.83
N LYS A 19 15.91 -12.77 10.99
CA LYS A 19 15.61 -11.84 9.88
C LYS A 19 15.93 -12.45 8.51
N ALA A 20 16.04 -13.78 8.41
CA ALA A 20 16.38 -14.48 7.16
C ALA A 20 15.39 -14.17 6.01
N ASP A 21 14.10 -14.05 6.31
CA ASP A 21 13.08 -13.69 5.31
C ASP A 21 13.28 -12.28 4.77
N ALA A 22 13.63 -11.32 5.64
CA ALA A 22 13.90 -9.95 5.23
C ALA A 22 15.17 -9.85 4.38
N LEU A 23 16.21 -10.61 4.70
CA LEU A 23 17.41 -10.73 3.87
C LEU A 23 17.09 -11.31 2.49
N SER A 24 16.32 -12.39 2.44
CA SER A 24 15.90 -13.03 1.19
C SER A 24 15.07 -12.07 0.32
N LEU A 25 14.17 -11.31 0.94
CA LEU A 25 13.39 -10.28 0.24
C LEU A 25 14.29 -9.16 -0.29
N LEU A 26 15.27 -8.70 0.49
CA LEU A 26 16.22 -7.67 0.04
C LEU A 26 17.07 -8.15 -1.13
N ASP A 27 17.41 -9.43 -1.19
CA ASP A 27 18.11 -9.99 -2.35
C ASP A 27 17.28 -9.89 -3.62
N ILE A 28 16.00 -10.26 -3.54
CA ILE A 28 15.05 -10.12 -4.65
C ILE A 28 14.94 -8.64 -5.06
N LEU A 29 14.78 -7.72 -4.10
CA LEU A 29 14.66 -6.30 -4.39
C LEU A 29 15.92 -5.68 -5.00
N VAL A 30 17.11 -6.13 -4.58
CA VAL A 30 18.39 -5.70 -5.18
C VAL A 30 18.51 -6.20 -6.62
N GLU A 31 18.15 -7.45 -6.88
CA GLU A 31 18.18 -8.03 -8.23
C GLU A 31 17.15 -7.37 -9.16
N MET A 32 15.93 -7.14 -8.67
CA MET A 32 14.90 -6.38 -9.38
C MET A 32 15.42 -5.00 -9.77
N SER A 33 15.99 -4.27 -8.82
CA SER A 33 16.58 -2.95 -9.06
C SER A 33 17.73 -3.00 -10.07
N ALA A 34 18.59 -4.03 -10.01
CA ALA A 34 19.70 -4.19 -10.96
C ALA A 34 19.21 -4.48 -12.39
N ARG A 35 18.04 -5.10 -12.55
CA ARG A 35 17.39 -5.37 -13.84
C ARG A 35 16.48 -4.23 -14.33
N GLY A 36 16.37 -3.14 -13.57
CA GLY A 36 15.46 -2.04 -13.87
C GLY A 36 13.98 -2.36 -13.62
N ILE A 37 13.68 -3.45 -12.89
CA ILE A 37 12.32 -3.78 -12.47
C ILE A 37 11.99 -2.93 -11.24
N GLN A 38 10.91 -2.16 -11.33
CA GLN A 38 10.46 -1.28 -10.27
C GLN A 38 9.20 -1.82 -9.62
N ILE A 39 9.11 -1.69 -8.30
CA ILE A 39 7.87 -1.87 -7.54
C ILE A 39 7.44 -0.50 -7.01
N VAL A 40 6.15 -0.20 -7.10
CA VAL A 40 5.56 1.06 -6.63
C VAL A 40 4.70 0.84 -5.40
N LEU A 41 4.22 1.93 -4.79
CA LEU A 41 3.21 1.83 -3.74
C LEU A 41 1.90 1.29 -4.32
N PRO A 42 1.06 0.62 -3.50
CA PRO A 42 -0.29 0.28 -3.92
C PRO A 42 -1.06 1.53 -4.34
N ASP A 43 -1.92 1.38 -5.32
CA ASP A 43 -2.80 2.43 -5.82
C ASP A 43 -4.25 2.12 -5.45
N LEU A 44 -4.95 3.11 -4.88
CA LEU A 44 -6.31 2.93 -4.37
C LEU A 44 -7.31 2.45 -5.44
N TYR A 45 -7.09 2.80 -6.71
CA TYR A 45 -8.00 2.54 -7.83
C TYR A 45 -7.48 1.48 -8.81
N ALA A 46 -6.15 1.30 -8.91
CA ALA A 46 -5.54 0.34 -9.82
C ALA A 46 -5.14 -0.98 -9.14
N SER A 47 -4.77 -0.97 -7.86
CA SER A 47 -4.36 -2.21 -7.17
C SER A 47 -5.53 -3.16 -6.98
N THR A 48 -5.23 -4.47 -6.98
CA THR A 48 -6.19 -5.51 -6.59
C THR A 48 -6.17 -5.77 -5.09
N ALA A 49 -7.00 -6.71 -4.62
CA ALA A 49 -7.04 -7.09 -3.22
C ALA A 49 -5.84 -7.92 -2.77
N ASP A 50 -5.37 -8.87 -3.58
CA ASP A 50 -4.40 -9.90 -3.18
C ASP A 50 -3.38 -10.29 -4.25
N ARG A 51 -3.43 -9.68 -5.44
CA ARG A 51 -2.53 -9.98 -6.56
C ARG A 51 -1.68 -8.78 -6.96
N PHE A 52 -0.41 -9.07 -7.24
CA PHE A 52 0.49 -8.13 -7.90
C PHE A 52 0.08 -8.00 -9.37
N LEU A 53 0.04 -6.77 -9.86
CA LEU A 53 -0.20 -6.44 -11.26
C LEU A 53 1.05 -5.78 -11.86
N ILE A 54 1.04 -5.63 -13.18
CA ILE A 54 1.97 -4.77 -13.90
C ILE A 54 1.18 -3.54 -14.37
N ASP A 55 1.65 -2.35 -14.02
CA ASP A 55 1.02 -1.11 -14.47
C ASP A 55 1.38 -0.78 -15.93
N ALA A 56 0.78 0.30 -16.46
CA ALA A 56 1.00 0.72 -17.84
C ALA A 56 2.46 1.15 -18.15
N GLN A 57 3.27 1.38 -17.12
CA GLN A 57 4.68 1.74 -17.24
C GLN A 57 5.60 0.52 -17.05
N GLY A 58 5.05 -0.69 -16.92
CA GLY A 58 5.82 -1.92 -16.73
C GLY A 58 6.32 -2.13 -15.29
N ARG A 59 5.80 -1.37 -14.32
CA ARG A 59 6.19 -1.47 -12.90
C ARG A 59 5.26 -2.43 -12.16
N ILE A 60 5.79 -3.08 -11.14
CA ILE A 60 5.03 -3.98 -10.26
C ILE A 60 4.15 -3.14 -9.33
N LEU A 61 2.84 -3.32 -9.45
CA LEU A 61 1.83 -2.72 -8.61
C LEU A 61 1.36 -3.73 -7.55
N PRO A 62 1.69 -3.53 -6.26
CA PRO A 62 1.29 -4.45 -5.20
C PRO A 62 -0.21 -4.38 -4.89
N PRO A 63 -0.80 -5.45 -4.34
CA PRO A 63 -2.18 -5.43 -3.88
C PRO A 63 -2.36 -4.59 -2.60
N LEU A 64 -3.60 -4.17 -2.35
CA LEU A 64 -3.94 -3.40 -1.14
C LEU A 64 -3.73 -4.18 0.16
N SER A 65 -3.75 -5.52 0.13
CA SER A 65 -3.43 -6.36 1.29
C SER A 65 -1.96 -6.30 1.75
N THR A 66 -1.08 -5.67 0.96
CA THR A 66 0.31 -5.39 1.40
C THR A 66 0.39 -4.26 2.41
N LEU A 67 -0.68 -3.47 2.57
CA LEU A 67 -0.74 -2.43 3.59
C LEU A 67 -0.77 -3.06 4.98
N PRO A 68 0.09 -2.59 5.91
CA PRO A 68 0.07 -3.08 7.29
C PRO A 68 -1.32 -2.96 7.91
N GLY A 69 -1.83 -4.06 8.45
CA GLY A 69 -3.15 -4.12 9.08
C GLY A 69 -4.35 -4.25 8.12
N VAL A 70 -4.12 -4.43 6.82
CA VAL A 70 -5.19 -4.67 5.83
C VAL A 70 -5.20 -6.14 5.40
N SER A 71 -6.23 -6.88 5.79
CA SER A 71 -6.48 -8.24 5.31
C SER A 71 -6.99 -8.26 3.86
N VAL A 72 -6.90 -9.42 3.20
CA VAL A 72 -7.47 -9.62 1.85
C VAL A 72 -8.97 -9.31 1.82
N ALA A 73 -9.73 -9.68 2.86
CA ALA A 73 -11.16 -9.39 2.93
C ALA A 73 -11.44 -7.88 3.03
N GLN A 74 -10.66 -7.15 3.82
CA GLN A 74 -10.75 -5.69 3.89
C GLN A 74 -10.35 -5.04 2.55
N ALA A 75 -9.31 -5.55 1.90
CA ALA A 75 -8.90 -5.09 0.58
C ALA A 75 -10.02 -5.31 -0.47
N GLN A 76 -10.72 -6.44 -0.42
CA GLN A 76 -11.90 -6.70 -1.25
C GLN A 76 -13.04 -5.70 -0.97
N GLN A 77 -13.28 -5.33 0.29
CA GLN A 77 -14.27 -4.31 0.63
C GLN A 77 -13.96 -2.95 -0.02
N ILE A 78 -12.68 -2.54 -0.07
CA ILE A 78 -12.26 -1.33 -0.78
C ILE A 78 -12.58 -1.45 -2.27
N LEU A 79 -12.25 -2.60 -2.88
CA LEU A 79 -12.51 -2.87 -4.28
C LEU A 79 -14.00 -2.82 -4.63
N SER A 80 -14.86 -3.33 -3.74
CA SER A 80 -16.32 -3.23 -3.92
C SER A 80 -16.79 -1.78 -3.76
N ALA A 81 -16.36 -1.08 -2.69
CA ALA A 81 -16.81 0.28 -2.41
C ALA A 81 -16.39 1.32 -3.47
N ARG A 82 -15.25 1.10 -4.15
CA ARG A 82 -14.81 1.97 -5.26
C ARG A 82 -15.56 1.75 -6.58
N GLN A 83 -16.36 0.68 -6.69
CA GLN A 83 -17.24 0.48 -7.85
C GLN A 83 -18.38 1.50 -7.89
N ASP A 84 -18.76 2.04 -6.72
CA ASP A 84 -19.76 3.10 -6.58
C ASP A 84 -19.22 4.48 -7.05
N GLY A 85 -18.00 4.52 -7.61
CA GLY A 85 -17.33 5.72 -8.11
C GLY A 85 -16.16 6.16 -7.23
N PRO A 86 -15.44 7.24 -7.62
CA PRO A 86 -14.35 7.79 -6.82
C PRO A 86 -14.80 8.20 -5.42
N PHE A 87 -13.89 8.10 -4.45
CA PHE A 87 -14.12 8.60 -3.10
C PHE A 87 -13.91 10.12 -3.06
N ILE A 88 -14.90 10.85 -2.56
CA ILE A 88 -14.84 12.32 -2.42
C ILE A 88 -14.31 12.75 -1.05
N SER A 89 -14.36 11.88 -0.04
CA SER A 89 -13.74 12.13 1.27
C SER A 89 -13.49 10.85 2.05
N GLN A 90 -12.65 10.94 3.08
CA GLN A 90 -12.36 9.82 3.98
C GLN A 90 -13.57 9.45 4.85
N GLU A 91 -14.42 10.42 5.21
CA GLU A 91 -15.72 10.16 5.84
C GLU A 91 -16.65 9.34 4.93
N GLU A 92 -16.67 9.64 3.63
CA GLU A 92 -17.47 8.89 2.67
C GLU A 92 -17.02 7.42 2.58
N MET A 93 -15.71 7.16 2.62
CA MET A 93 -15.19 5.78 2.66
C MET A 93 -15.79 4.97 3.81
N VAL A 94 -15.90 5.58 4.99
CA VAL A 94 -16.53 4.95 6.17
C VAL A 94 -18.04 4.74 5.94
N ARG A 95 -18.73 5.69 5.28
CA ARG A 95 -20.14 5.54 4.89
C ARG A 95 -20.34 4.40 3.89
N ARG A 96 -19.39 4.18 2.98
CA ARG A 96 -19.33 3.03 2.07
C ARG A 96 -18.83 1.74 2.75
N LYS A 97 -18.88 1.68 4.08
CA LYS A 97 -18.58 0.51 4.92
C LYS A 97 -17.12 0.05 4.90
N ILE A 98 -16.18 0.92 4.48
CA ILE A 98 -14.76 0.65 4.70
C ILE A 98 -14.46 0.87 6.20
N PRO A 99 -13.88 -0.12 6.91
CA PRO A 99 -13.56 0.04 8.33
C PRO A 99 -12.61 1.20 8.59
N LYS A 100 -12.79 1.93 9.71
CA LYS A 100 -11.93 3.07 10.07
C LYS A 100 -10.44 2.71 10.12
N SER A 101 -10.11 1.54 10.65
CA SER A 101 -8.73 1.04 10.69
C SER A 101 -8.11 0.87 9.30
N VAL A 102 -8.92 0.52 8.29
CA VAL A 102 -8.48 0.42 6.90
C VAL A 102 -8.27 1.81 6.30
N VAL A 103 -9.15 2.77 6.59
CA VAL A 103 -8.95 4.18 6.19
C VAL A 103 -7.67 4.75 6.81
N GLU A 104 -7.38 4.43 8.07
CA GLU A 104 -6.13 4.80 8.73
C GLU A 104 -4.90 4.14 8.08
N ALA A 105 -4.98 2.85 7.73
CA ALA A 105 -3.91 2.16 7.02
C ALA A 105 -3.65 2.76 5.63
N LEU A 106 -4.70 3.11 4.88
CA LEU A 106 -4.59 3.80 3.60
C LEU A 106 -3.95 5.20 3.77
N ARG A 107 -4.33 5.92 4.83
CA ARG A 107 -3.73 7.22 5.17
C ARG A 107 -2.24 7.08 5.50
N ALA A 108 -1.89 6.14 6.36
CA ALA A 108 -0.51 5.86 6.77
C ALA A 108 0.36 5.39 5.59
N GLY A 109 -0.24 4.66 4.64
CA GLY A 109 0.40 4.27 3.38
C GLY A 109 0.51 5.39 2.34
N GLY A 110 -0.03 6.58 2.60
CA GLY A 110 0.02 7.73 1.69
C GLY A 110 -0.99 7.68 0.54
N LEU A 111 -1.91 6.71 0.53
CA LEU A 111 -2.87 6.52 -0.56
C LEU A 111 -4.03 7.53 -0.56
N LEU A 112 -4.22 8.26 0.54
CA LEU A 112 -5.31 9.24 0.70
C LEU A 112 -4.84 10.69 0.60
N ALA A 113 -3.61 10.94 0.11
CA ALA A 113 -3.03 12.29 0.08
C ALA A 113 -3.88 13.31 -0.68
N GLN A 114 -4.61 12.87 -1.71
CA GLN A 114 -5.49 13.72 -2.54
C GLN A 114 -6.97 13.63 -2.14
N ILE A 115 -7.30 12.93 -1.06
CA ILE A 115 -8.69 12.72 -0.62
C ILE A 115 -8.90 13.48 0.71
N PRO A 116 -9.77 14.51 0.73
CA PRO A 116 -9.97 15.32 1.92
C PRO A 116 -10.62 14.49 3.04
N GLN A 117 -10.43 14.91 4.29
CA GLN A 117 -10.99 14.18 5.44
C GLN A 117 -12.53 14.18 5.41
N SER A 118 -13.15 15.33 5.09
CA SER A 118 -14.60 15.51 5.02
C SER A 118 -15.01 16.16 3.70
N SER A 119 -16.31 16.08 3.38
CA SER A 119 -16.91 16.66 2.17
C SER A 119 -17.56 18.04 2.41
N GLN A 120 -17.15 18.77 3.46
CA GLN A 120 -17.82 20.02 3.81
C GLN A 120 -17.59 21.08 2.71
N ILE A 121 -18.70 21.55 2.12
CA ILE A 121 -18.77 22.79 1.36
C ILE A 121 -19.08 23.88 2.40
N SER A 122 -18.17 24.82 2.63
CA SER A 122 -18.45 25.97 3.50
C SER A 122 -19.45 26.87 2.79
N LEU A 123 -20.53 27.26 3.48
CA LEU A 123 -21.53 28.20 2.96
C LEU A 123 -20.94 29.61 2.73
N PHE A 124 -19.72 29.87 3.22
CA PHE A 124 -18.98 31.12 3.06
C PHE A 124 -17.96 31.09 1.91
N ASP A 125 -17.82 29.95 1.21
CA ASP A 125 -16.97 29.81 0.03
C ASP A 125 -17.77 29.97 -1.29
N LEU A 126 -19.05 30.37 -1.20
CA LEU A 126 -19.97 30.66 -2.30
C LEU A 126 -20.16 32.17 -2.50
#